data_AF-A0A4S8KTI2-F1
#
_entry.id   AF-A0A4S8KTI2-F1
#
_cell.length_a   1.000
_cell.length_b   1.000
_cell.length_c   1.000
_cell.angle_alpha   90.00
_cell.angle_beta   90.00
_cell.angle_gamma   90.00
#
_symmetry.space_group_name_H-M   'P 1'
#
loop_
_entity.id
_entity.type
_entity.pdbx_description
1 polymer ?
#
loop_
_entity_poly.entity_id
_entity_poly.type
_entity_poly.pdbx_seq_one_letter_code
_entity_poly.pdbx_strand_id
1 'polypeptide(L)'
;NTPEEDYQECLFRLQGAIYERELPPLKFKRINRSQVPYLRQHVGITGLGLPYMSEAIEKLHQLYAKFERILGSEELNAWKADHSYDYDGITANNRYFTVGSNASGRQSVSFQQGVDPDNVLRRLLGDGVAHTEENAVLYMKATKSENSNWQYQDISPSDFSVGDIVEIQFTVMAVRQKEGNRKMIIVLKSLTLLDDSFSLVCDF
;
A
#
# COMPACT_ATOMS: atom_id res chain seq x y z
N ASN A 1 3.14 -34.34 10.15
CA ASN A 1 4.12 -33.38 10.69
C ASN A 1 4.92 -32.77 9.56
N THR A 2 4.31 -31.86 8.82
CA THR A 2 5.06 -30.87 8.04
C THR A 2 5.43 -29.79 9.06
N PRO A 3 6.71 -29.42 9.23
CA PRO A 3 7.04 -28.29 10.09
C PRO A 3 6.28 -27.06 9.57
N GLU A 4 5.61 -26.33 10.45
CA GLU A 4 5.19 -24.96 10.17
C GLU A 4 6.49 -24.19 9.87
N GLU A 5 6.83 -24.08 8.59
CA GLU A 5 7.79 -23.09 8.15
C GLU A 5 7.17 -21.74 8.51
N ASP A 6 7.76 -21.04 9.48
CA ASP A 6 7.41 -19.65 9.80
C ASP A 6 7.71 -18.80 8.56
N TYR A 7 6.72 -18.69 7.67
CA TYR A 7 6.79 -17.81 6.51
C TYR A 7 6.74 -16.37 7.01
N GLN A 8 7.91 -15.76 7.17
CA GLN A 8 8.03 -14.36 7.55
C GLN A 8 7.80 -13.46 6.33
N GLU A 9 6.89 -12.49 6.47
CA GLU A 9 6.68 -11.45 5.47
C GLU A 9 7.94 -10.59 5.31
N CYS A 10 8.46 -10.49 4.08
CA CYS A 10 9.56 -9.58 3.76
C CYS A 10 9.03 -8.15 3.61
N LEU A 11 9.44 -7.27 4.52
CA LEU A 11 9.09 -5.85 4.50
C LEU A 11 10.23 -5.02 3.90
N PHE A 12 9.91 -4.27 2.85
CA PHE A 12 10.81 -3.36 2.16
C PHE A 12 10.50 -1.91 2.52
N ARG A 13 11.51 -1.05 2.41
CA ARG A 13 11.41 0.41 2.62
C ARG A 13 11.88 1.13 1.37
N LEU A 14 11.12 2.14 0.95
CA LEU A 14 11.54 3.01 -0.14
C LEU A 14 11.05 4.44 0.11
N GLN A 15 11.92 5.40 -0.19
CA GLN A 15 11.59 6.83 -0.08
C GLN A 15 11.26 7.39 -1.47
N GLY A 16 10.45 8.44 -1.50
CA GLY A 16 10.12 9.13 -2.74
C GLY A 16 9.14 10.26 -2.52
N ALA A 17 8.90 11.05 -3.57
CA ALA A 17 7.86 12.06 -3.59
C ALA A 17 6.54 11.44 -4.03
N ILE A 18 5.43 11.74 -3.35
CA ILE A 18 4.09 11.32 -3.78
C ILE A 18 3.74 12.01 -5.08
N TYR A 19 3.42 11.27 -6.13
CA TYR A 19 2.89 11.83 -7.38
C TYR A 19 1.38 11.58 -7.56
N GLU A 20 0.82 10.57 -6.89
CA GLU A 20 -0.62 10.29 -6.88
C GLU A 20 -1.02 9.61 -5.58
N ARG A 21 -2.29 9.78 -5.18
CA ARG A 21 -2.82 9.17 -3.95
C ARG A 21 -4.32 8.92 -4.01
N GLU A 22 -4.74 7.81 -3.45
CA GLU A 22 -6.12 7.48 -3.10
C GLU A 22 -6.12 7.01 -1.64
N LEU A 23 -6.09 7.97 -0.72
CA LEU A 23 -5.97 7.74 0.71
C LEU A 23 -7.29 8.04 1.44
N PRO A 24 -7.53 7.41 2.60
CA PRO A 24 -8.69 7.71 3.42
C PRO A 24 -8.64 9.15 3.98
N PRO A 25 -9.78 9.71 4.42
CA PRO A 25 -11.10 9.10 4.45
C PRO A 25 -11.76 9.05 3.07
N LEU A 26 -12.60 8.04 2.86
CA LEU A 26 -13.38 7.95 1.62
C LEU A 26 -14.39 9.10 1.55
N LYS A 27 -14.32 9.90 0.49
CA LYS A 27 -15.21 11.07 0.30
C LYS A 27 -16.65 10.69 -0.05
N PHE A 28 -16.89 9.47 -0.54
CA PHE A 28 -18.21 9.02 -0.96
C PHE A 28 -19.02 8.46 0.21
N LYS A 29 -20.21 9.02 0.46
CA LYS A 29 -21.09 8.58 1.56
C LYS A 29 -21.85 7.29 1.28
N ARG A 30 -21.90 6.83 0.03
CA ARG A 30 -22.62 5.61 -0.37
C ARG A 30 -21.71 4.71 -1.20
N ILE A 31 -21.54 3.49 -0.72
CA ILE A 31 -20.73 2.45 -1.35
C ILE A 31 -21.65 1.25 -1.55
N ASN A 32 -21.76 0.77 -2.79
CA ASN A 32 -22.49 -0.45 -3.08
C ASN A 32 -21.66 -1.67 -2.63
N ARG A 33 -22.33 -2.73 -2.15
CA ARG A 33 -21.62 -3.94 -1.71
C ARG A 33 -20.75 -4.57 -2.79
N SER A 34 -21.13 -4.44 -4.06
CA SER A 34 -20.32 -4.91 -5.20
C SER A 34 -18.97 -4.19 -5.34
N GLN A 35 -18.80 -3.01 -4.74
CA GLN A 35 -17.57 -2.22 -4.78
C GLN A 35 -16.59 -2.59 -3.66
N VAL A 36 -17.08 -3.19 -2.57
CA VAL A 36 -16.30 -3.51 -1.36
C VAL A 36 -14.98 -4.25 -1.66
N PRO A 37 -14.95 -5.28 -2.53
CA PRO A 37 -13.70 -6.00 -2.85
C PRO A 37 -12.64 -5.15 -3.55
N TYR A 38 -13.02 -4.00 -4.11
CA TYR A 38 -12.16 -3.14 -4.91
C TYR A 38 -11.74 -1.87 -4.16
N LEU A 39 -12.28 -1.62 -2.97
CA LEU A 39 -11.87 -0.49 -2.14
C LEU A 39 -10.43 -0.71 -1.65
N ARG A 40 -9.59 0.30 -1.87
CA ARG A 40 -8.17 0.24 -1.53
C ARG A 40 -7.61 1.60 -1.12
N GLN A 41 -6.49 1.54 -0.44
CA GLN A 41 -5.58 2.63 -0.13
C GLN A 41 -4.46 2.56 -1.16
N HIS A 42 -4.11 3.66 -1.80
CA HIS A 42 -3.12 3.68 -2.89
C HIS A 42 -2.23 4.91 -2.81
N VAL A 43 -0.94 4.71 -3.07
CA VAL A 43 0.04 5.79 -3.25
C VAL A 43 0.98 5.44 -4.39
N GLY A 44 1.33 6.43 -5.21
CA GLY A 44 2.42 6.35 -6.16
C GLY A 44 3.57 7.25 -5.71
N ILE A 45 4.79 6.72 -5.67
CA ILE A 45 6.00 7.48 -5.34
C ILE A 45 7.01 7.44 -6.49
N THR A 46 7.76 8.54 -6.66
CA THR A 46 8.85 8.64 -7.63
C THR A 46 10.11 9.20 -6.97
N GLY A 47 11.27 8.83 -7.51
CA GLY A 47 12.56 9.39 -7.13
C GLY A 47 12.95 10.63 -7.94
N LEU A 48 12.08 11.13 -8.83
CA LEU A 48 12.35 12.31 -9.68
C LEU A 48 13.69 12.20 -10.46
N GLY A 49 13.97 11.01 -10.98
CA GLY A 49 15.18 10.71 -11.76
C GLY A 49 16.43 10.41 -10.92
N LEU A 50 16.30 10.32 -9.58
CA LEU A 50 17.42 9.95 -8.72
C LEU A 50 17.79 8.45 -8.90
N PRO A 51 19.09 8.11 -8.95
CA PRO A 51 19.54 6.75 -9.27
C PRO A 51 19.03 5.65 -8.34
N TYR A 52 18.78 5.96 -7.07
CA TYR A 52 18.31 4.96 -6.09
C TYR A 52 16.94 4.37 -6.48
N MET A 53 16.07 5.15 -7.15
CA MET A 53 14.76 4.69 -7.57
C MET A 53 14.88 3.71 -8.73
N SER A 54 15.74 4.01 -9.70
CA SER A 54 16.07 3.08 -10.79
C SER A 54 16.67 1.79 -10.25
N GLU A 55 17.59 1.86 -9.28
CA GLU A 55 18.12 0.67 -8.61
C GLU A 55 17.02 -0.13 -7.91
N ALA A 56 16.12 0.53 -7.16
CA ALA A 56 15.00 -0.15 -6.50
C ALA A 56 14.08 -0.87 -7.51
N ILE A 57 13.80 -0.25 -8.65
CA ILE A 57 13.02 -0.84 -9.74
C ILE A 57 13.74 -2.04 -10.36
N GLU A 58 15.05 -1.97 -10.56
CA GLU A 58 15.85 -3.12 -11.00
C GLU A 58 15.77 -4.28 -10.00
N LYS A 59 15.83 -4.00 -8.69
CA LYS A 59 15.63 -5.04 -7.66
C LYS A 59 14.23 -5.65 -7.71
N LEU A 60 13.19 -4.87 -7.99
CA LEU A 60 11.83 -5.37 -8.18
C LEU A 60 11.73 -6.27 -9.43
N HIS A 61 12.41 -5.94 -10.53
CA HIS A 61 12.52 -6.84 -11.68
C HIS A 61 13.24 -8.15 -11.34
N GLN A 62 14.29 -8.10 -10.51
CA GLN A 62 14.96 -9.32 -10.03
C GLN A 62 14.02 -10.17 -9.16
N LEU A 63 13.17 -9.54 -8.34
CA LEU A 63 12.16 -10.24 -7.55
C LEU A 63 11.06 -10.84 -8.44
N TYR A 64 10.63 -10.11 -9.46
CA TYR A 64 9.72 -10.62 -10.48
C TYR A 64 10.27 -11.89 -11.15
N ALA A 65 11.54 -11.88 -11.59
CA ALA A 65 12.18 -13.05 -12.20
C ALA A 65 12.22 -14.27 -11.25
N LYS A 66 12.32 -14.05 -9.93
CA LYS A 66 12.19 -15.13 -8.95
C LYS A 66 10.77 -15.70 -8.89
N PHE A 67 9.74 -14.85 -8.87
CA PHE A 67 8.35 -15.30 -8.93
C PHE A 67 8.08 -16.07 -10.22
N GLU A 68 8.54 -15.55 -11.36
CA GLU A 68 8.38 -16.18 -12.67
C GLU A 68 8.99 -17.59 -12.69
N ARG A 69 10.20 -17.75 -12.15
CA ARG A 69 10.87 -19.06 -12.08
C ARG A 69 10.12 -20.07 -11.21
N ILE A 70 9.44 -19.62 -10.15
CA ILE A 70 8.71 -20.49 -9.22
C ILE A 70 7.33 -20.85 -9.76
N LEU A 71 6.66 -19.90 -10.42
CA LEU A 71 5.26 -20.00 -10.84
C LEU A 71 5.10 -20.47 -12.30
N GLY A 72 6.13 -20.34 -13.13
CA GLY A 72 6.09 -20.54 -14.57
C GLY A 72 5.66 -19.27 -15.32
N SER A 73 6.35 -18.93 -16.40
CA SER A 73 6.13 -17.68 -17.16
C SER A 73 4.72 -17.52 -17.73
N GLU A 74 4.05 -18.60 -18.12
CA GLU A 74 2.68 -18.55 -18.65
C GLU A 74 1.64 -18.22 -17.56
N GLU A 75 1.99 -18.37 -16.28
CA GLU A 75 1.11 -18.06 -15.16
C GLU A 75 1.29 -16.64 -14.61
N LEU A 76 2.34 -15.89 -14.99
CA LEU A 76 2.66 -14.59 -14.38
C LEU A 76 2.71 -13.48 -15.42
N ASN A 77 1.84 -12.48 -15.25
CA ASN A 77 1.85 -11.29 -16.10
C ASN A 77 3.11 -10.47 -15.87
N ALA A 78 3.72 -10.02 -16.98
CA ALA A 78 4.87 -9.11 -16.96
C ALA A 78 4.62 -7.92 -16.03
N TRP A 79 5.52 -7.76 -15.05
CA TRP A 79 5.53 -6.58 -14.22
C TRP A 79 6.25 -5.44 -14.93
N LYS A 80 5.75 -4.22 -14.73
CA LYS A 80 6.35 -2.98 -15.22
C LYS A 80 6.31 -1.97 -14.09
N ALA A 81 7.34 -1.15 -13.99
CA ALA A 81 7.32 0.03 -13.15
C ALA A 81 6.25 1.02 -13.65
N ASP A 82 5.81 1.88 -12.75
CA ASP A 82 4.89 2.96 -13.07
C ASP A 82 5.69 4.17 -13.56
N HIS A 83 5.06 5.04 -14.35
CA HIS A 83 5.67 6.28 -14.82
C HIS A 83 4.79 7.47 -14.43
N SER A 84 5.43 8.55 -13.98
CA SER A 84 4.78 9.81 -13.66
C SER A 84 5.69 10.98 -14.01
N TYR A 85 5.16 11.95 -14.77
CA TYR A 85 5.91 13.13 -15.24
C TYR A 85 7.29 12.78 -15.83
N ASP A 86 7.35 11.75 -16.68
CA ASP A 86 8.57 11.22 -17.33
C ASP A 86 9.60 10.57 -16.39
N TYR A 87 9.28 10.43 -15.10
CA TYR A 87 10.11 9.74 -14.13
C TYR A 87 9.54 8.37 -13.78
N ASP A 88 10.45 7.42 -13.59
CA ASP A 88 10.10 6.12 -13.06
C ASP A 88 9.61 6.24 -11.61
N GLY A 89 8.65 5.40 -11.26
CA GLY A 89 8.08 5.31 -9.92
C GLY A 89 7.49 3.94 -9.65
N ILE A 90 6.94 3.80 -8.45
CA ILE A 90 6.21 2.61 -8.06
C ILE A 90 4.89 2.99 -7.41
N THR A 91 3.86 2.20 -7.68
CA THR A 91 2.60 2.23 -6.95
C THR A 91 2.53 1.13 -5.92
N ALA A 92 2.05 1.48 -4.72
CA ALA A 92 1.77 0.55 -3.64
C ALA A 92 0.31 0.70 -3.23
N ASN A 93 -0.38 -0.43 -3.07
CA ASN A 93 -1.80 -0.42 -2.71
C ASN A 93 -2.12 -1.47 -1.63
N ASN A 94 -3.14 -1.22 -0.84
CA ASN A 94 -3.68 -2.23 0.08
C ASN A 94 -5.20 -2.14 0.14
N ARG A 95 -5.86 -3.29 0.07
CA ARG A 95 -7.32 -3.36 0.16
C ARG A 95 -7.77 -3.03 1.57
N TYR A 96 -8.91 -2.35 1.72
CA TYR A 96 -9.49 -2.13 3.06
C TYR A 96 -10.05 -3.43 3.65
N PHE A 97 -10.45 -4.38 2.80
CA PHE A 97 -11.16 -5.56 3.26
C PHE A 97 -10.68 -6.85 2.62
N THR A 98 -10.66 -7.89 3.43
CA THR A 98 -10.68 -9.29 2.99
C THR A 98 -12.15 -9.71 2.88
N VAL A 99 -12.52 -10.43 1.81
CA VAL A 99 -13.92 -10.75 1.50
C VAL A 99 -14.15 -12.24 1.19
N GLY A 100 -15.39 -12.69 1.34
CA GLY A 100 -15.85 -14.03 0.97
C GLY A 100 -15.27 -15.13 1.86
N SER A 101 -14.91 -16.27 1.25
CA SER A 101 -14.30 -17.40 1.96
C SER A 101 -13.01 -17.01 2.68
N ASN A 102 -12.24 -16.07 2.12
CA ASN A 102 -11.00 -15.59 2.72
C ASN A 102 -11.22 -14.76 3.99
N ALA A 103 -12.43 -14.23 4.20
CA ALA A 103 -12.78 -13.50 5.42
C ALA A 103 -13.34 -14.40 6.52
N SER A 104 -13.75 -15.63 6.18
CA SER A 104 -14.40 -16.55 7.11
C SER A 104 -13.48 -16.87 8.30
N GLY A 105 -13.98 -16.67 9.51
CA GLY A 105 -13.23 -16.92 10.75
C GLY A 105 -12.10 -15.93 11.04
N ARG A 106 -11.86 -14.92 10.19
CA ARG A 106 -10.82 -13.91 10.43
C ARG A 106 -11.32 -12.83 11.36
N GLN A 107 -10.50 -12.49 12.35
CA GLN A 107 -10.77 -11.39 13.27
C GLN A 107 -10.59 -10.04 12.58
N SER A 108 -11.57 -9.16 12.72
CA SER A 108 -11.43 -7.77 12.27
C SER A 108 -10.69 -6.95 13.33
N VAL A 109 -9.76 -6.10 12.88
CA VAL A 109 -9.08 -5.09 13.69
C VAL A 109 -9.74 -3.73 13.49
N SER A 110 -9.43 -2.79 14.39
CA SER A 110 -9.94 -1.42 14.26
C SER A 110 -9.11 -0.64 13.23
N PHE A 111 -9.78 0.23 12.48
CA PHE A 111 -9.10 1.20 11.63
C PHE A 111 -8.31 2.19 12.50
N GLN A 112 -7.13 2.62 12.02
CA GLN A 112 -6.38 3.72 12.62
C GLN A 112 -7.25 4.99 12.67
N GLN A 113 -6.99 5.85 13.67
CA GLN A 113 -7.63 7.16 13.74
C GLN A 113 -7.41 7.95 12.44
N GLY A 114 -8.46 8.61 11.96
CA GLY A 114 -8.44 9.38 10.70
C GLY A 114 -8.71 8.55 9.43
N VAL A 115 -8.62 7.22 9.49
CA VAL A 115 -8.93 6.35 8.34
C VAL A 115 -10.44 6.32 8.04
N ASP A 116 -11.27 6.24 9.08
CA ASP A 116 -12.73 6.12 8.95
C ASP A 116 -13.50 7.03 9.92
N PRO A 117 -13.30 8.37 9.86
CA PRO A 117 -13.91 9.32 10.80
C PRO A 117 -15.45 9.29 10.76
N ASP A 118 -16.03 9.01 9.60
CA ASP A 118 -17.49 8.99 9.39
C ASP A 118 -18.12 7.59 9.52
N ASN A 119 -17.33 6.59 9.92
CA ASN A 119 -17.74 5.18 10.02
C ASN A 119 -18.28 4.60 8.69
N VAL A 120 -17.81 5.10 7.54
CA VAL A 120 -18.18 4.60 6.21
C VAL A 120 -17.64 3.19 6.01
N LEU A 121 -16.37 2.95 6.33
CA LEU A 121 -15.73 1.63 6.20
C LEU A 121 -16.24 0.65 7.25
N ARG A 122 -16.40 1.09 8.50
CA ARG A 122 -16.91 0.27 9.61
C ARG A 122 -18.32 -0.27 9.32
N ARG A 123 -19.17 0.50 8.65
CA ARG A 123 -20.53 0.05 8.25
C ARG A 123 -20.52 -1.07 7.20
N LEU A 124 -19.41 -1.31 6.52
CA LEU A 124 -19.26 -2.35 5.50
C LEU A 124 -18.78 -3.69 6.08
N LEU A 125 -18.36 -3.72 7.35
CA LEU A 125 -17.93 -4.94 8.04
C LEU A 125 -19.11 -5.90 8.28
N GLY A 126 -18.83 -7.19 8.37
CA GLY A 126 -19.83 -8.26 8.54
C GLY A 126 -20.16 -8.99 7.24
N ASP A 127 -20.98 -10.04 7.31
CA ASP A 127 -21.44 -10.83 6.15
C ASP A 127 -20.33 -11.27 5.18
N GLY A 128 -19.22 -11.79 5.70
CA GLY A 128 -18.07 -12.20 4.89
C GLY A 128 -17.18 -11.05 4.43
N VAL A 129 -17.21 -9.90 5.12
CA VAL A 129 -16.28 -8.78 4.96
C VAL A 129 -15.56 -8.54 6.28
N ALA A 130 -14.23 -8.56 6.25
CA ALA A 130 -13.38 -8.33 7.43
C ALA A 130 -12.24 -7.36 7.10
N HIS A 131 -11.92 -6.46 8.02
CA HIS A 131 -10.71 -5.63 7.98
C HIS A 131 -9.66 -6.28 8.87
N THR A 132 -8.69 -6.98 8.30
CA THR A 132 -7.68 -7.73 9.06
C THR A 132 -6.38 -6.93 9.20
N GLU A 133 -5.44 -7.41 10.01
CA GLU A 133 -4.10 -6.80 10.15
C GLU A 133 -3.39 -6.63 8.79
N GLU A 134 -3.58 -7.57 7.86
CA GLU A 134 -3.04 -7.48 6.49
C GLU A 134 -3.62 -6.31 5.69
N ASN A 135 -4.80 -5.81 6.07
CA ASN A 135 -5.51 -4.70 5.40
C ASN A 135 -5.19 -3.35 6.03
N ALA A 136 -4.56 -3.35 7.21
CA ALA A 136 -4.16 -2.12 7.89
C ALA A 136 -2.95 -1.48 7.19
N VAL A 137 -3.01 -0.16 7.03
CA VAL A 137 -1.89 0.68 6.62
C VAL A 137 -1.62 1.66 7.76
N LEU A 138 -0.38 1.71 8.22
CA LEU A 138 0.04 2.66 9.25
C LEU A 138 0.39 4.01 8.63
N TYR A 139 -0.20 5.08 9.15
CA TYR A 139 0.06 6.46 8.71
C TYR A 139 0.79 7.22 9.80
N MET A 140 2.02 7.65 9.52
CA MET A 140 2.90 8.27 10.53
C MET A 140 3.58 9.53 10.00
N LYS A 141 4.03 10.40 10.90
CA LYS A 141 4.99 11.48 10.62
C LYS A 141 6.29 11.21 11.36
N ALA A 142 7.41 11.30 10.65
CA ALA A 142 8.74 11.27 11.23
C ALA A 142 9.15 12.70 11.60
N THR A 143 9.52 12.92 12.86
CA THR A 143 10.06 14.21 13.32
C THR A 143 11.42 13.98 13.95
N LYS A 144 12.33 14.94 13.76
CA LYS A 144 13.64 14.90 14.38
C LYS A 144 13.56 15.55 15.75
N SER A 145 13.79 14.77 16.80
CA SER A 145 13.88 15.31 18.16
C SER A 145 15.15 16.17 18.34
N GLU A 146 15.18 16.99 19.40
CA GLU A 146 16.36 17.78 19.79
C GLU A 146 17.63 16.92 19.92
N ASN A 147 17.47 15.64 20.28
CA ASN A 147 18.55 14.67 20.45
C ASN A 147 18.98 14.01 19.12
N SER A 148 18.49 14.50 17.98
CA SER A 148 18.70 13.92 16.64
C SER A 148 18.15 12.52 16.41
N ASN A 149 17.37 11.97 17.35
CA ASN A 149 16.64 10.72 17.15
C ASN A 149 15.33 10.97 16.40
N TRP A 150 14.99 10.08 15.47
CA TRP A 150 13.70 10.08 14.80
C TRP A 150 12.59 9.63 15.76
N GLN A 151 11.52 10.42 15.84
CA GLN A 151 10.29 10.08 16.53
C GLN A 151 9.18 9.92 15.49
N TYR A 152 8.37 8.89 15.67
CA TYR A 152 7.26 8.57 14.79
C TYR A 152 5.96 8.77 15.56
N GLN A 153 5.03 9.52 14.97
CA GLN A 153 3.72 9.77 15.53
C GLN A 153 2.66 9.40 14.49
N ASP A 154 1.59 8.74 14.92
CA ASP A 154 0.43 8.48 14.07
C ASP A 154 -0.21 9.80 13.61
N ILE A 155 -0.49 9.89 12.32
CA ILE A 155 -1.18 11.04 11.71
C ILE A 155 -2.40 10.58 10.90
N SER A 156 -3.22 11.54 10.47
CA SER A 156 -4.34 11.22 9.60
C SER A 156 -3.83 10.95 8.18
N PRO A 157 -4.39 9.96 7.46
CA PRO A 157 -4.10 9.79 6.04
C PRO A 157 -4.51 11.01 5.19
N SER A 158 -5.36 11.90 5.73
CA SER A 158 -5.70 13.19 5.10
C SER A 158 -4.55 14.19 5.08
N ASP A 159 -3.55 14.01 5.94
CA ASP A 159 -2.43 14.93 6.09
C ASP A 159 -1.40 14.78 4.95
N PHE A 160 -1.50 13.71 4.15
CA PHE A 160 -0.64 13.48 3.01
C PHE A 160 -1.15 14.18 1.74
N SER A 161 -0.24 14.78 0.99
CA SER A 161 -0.47 15.48 -0.27
C SER A 161 0.48 15.01 -1.38
N VAL A 162 0.11 15.31 -2.62
CA VAL A 162 1.04 15.14 -3.75
C VAL A 162 2.20 16.12 -3.55
N GLY A 163 3.44 15.69 -3.79
CA GLY A 163 4.65 16.47 -3.53
C GLY A 163 5.32 16.15 -2.19
N ASP A 164 4.62 15.54 -1.23
CA ASP A 164 5.20 15.13 0.04
C ASP A 164 6.33 14.13 -0.17
N ILE A 165 7.43 14.31 0.58
CA ILE A 165 8.49 13.32 0.67
C ILE A 165 8.12 12.33 1.76
N VAL A 166 8.04 11.06 1.36
CA VAL A 166 7.58 9.98 2.22
C VAL A 166 8.52 8.78 2.20
N GLU A 167 8.43 7.98 3.25
CA GLU A 167 8.90 6.59 3.24
C GLU A 167 7.69 5.66 3.23
N ILE A 168 7.63 4.78 2.22
CA ILE A 168 6.67 3.67 2.23
C ILE A 168 7.33 2.41 2.80
N GLN A 169 6.55 1.63 3.55
CA GLN A 169 6.85 0.23 3.80
C GLN A 169 5.89 -0.63 2.99
N PHE A 170 6.41 -1.67 2.36
CA PHE A 170 5.62 -2.55 1.51
C PHE A 170 6.13 -3.98 1.51
N THR A 171 5.25 -4.90 1.12
CA THR A 171 5.60 -6.27 0.73
C THR A 171 5.37 -6.45 -0.77
N VAL A 172 5.89 -7.51 -1.36
CA VAL A 172 5.63 -7.86 -2.75
C VAL A 172 5.04 -9.26 -2.81
N MET A 173 3.92 -9.42 -3.51
CA MET A 173 3.18 -10.68 -3.59
C MET A 173 2.78 -11.01 -5.03
N ALA A 174 2.66 -12.29 -5.35
CA ALA A 174 2.03 -12.77 -6.57
C ALA A 174 0.59 -13.21 -6.29
N VAL A 175 -0.39 -12.50 -6.84
CA VAL A 175 -1.82 -12.78 -6.61
C VAL A 175 -2.48 -13.37 -7.86
N ARG A 176 -3.36 -14.37 -7.68
CA ARG A 176 -4.20 -14.90 -8.76
C ARG A 176 -5.25 -13.88 -9.17
N GLN A 177 -5.44 -13.71 -10.47
CA GLN A 177 -6.50 -12.91 -11.07
C GLN A 177 -7.66 -13.80 -11.51
N LYS A 178 -8.80 -13.19 -11.85
CA LYS A 178 -10.00 -13.91 -12.30
C LYS A 178 -9.78 -14.72 -13.58
N GLU A 179 -8.89 -14.25 -14.45
CA GLU A 179 -8.55 -14.88 -15.73
C GLU A 179 -7.61 -16.09 -15.57
N GLY A 180 -7.19 -16.42 -14.34
CA GLY A 180 -6.36 -17.59 -14.02
C GLY A 180 -4.86 -17.29 -13.97
N ASN A 181 -4.41 -16.27 -14.69
CA ASN A 181 -3.06 -15.70 -14.56
C ASN A 181 -2.85 -15.03 -13.20
N ARG A 182 -1.59 -14.80 -12.85
CA ARG A 182 -1.15 -14.13 -11.64
C ARG A 182 -0.52 -12.79 -11.99
N LYS A 183 -0.54 -11.87 -11.04
CA LYS A 183 0.13 -10.59 -11.14
C LYS A 183 1.00 -10.36 -9.91
N MET A 184 2.21 -9.86 -10.10
CA MET A 184 3.01 -9.31 -9.01
C MET A 184 2.44 -7.95 -8.59
N ILE A 185 2.16 -7.79 -7.30
CA ILE A 185 1.64 -6.57 -6.70
C ILE A 185 2.53 -6.12 -5.56
N ILE A 186 2.62 -4.80 -5.36
CA ILE A 186 3.28 -4.15 -4.24
C ILE A 186 2.20 -3.77 -3.25
N VAL A 187 2.24 -4.36 -2.05
CA VAL A 187 1.24 -4.15 -1.01
C VAL A 187 1.73 -3.19 0.05
N LEU A 188 1.03 -2.06 0.17
CA LEU A 188 1.35 -0.98 1.11
C LEU A 188 1.10 -1.44 2.56
N LYS A 189 2.06 -1.18 3.45
CA LYS A 189 2.01 -1.51 4.87
C LYS A 189 2.10 -0.29 5.77
N SER A 190 2.92 0.70 5.39
CA SER A 190 2.92 2.00 6.05
C SER A 190 3.27 3.12 5.08
N LEU A 191 2.84 4.33 5.43
CA LEU A 191 3.20 5.57 4.77
C LEU A 191 3.66 6.56 5.84
N THR A 192 4.92 6.96 5.78
CA THR A 192 5.53 7.88 6.74
C THR A 192 5.86 9.20 6.07
N LEU A 193 5.32 10.30 6.56
CA LEU A 193 5.67 11.65 6.13
C LEU A 193 7.05 12.02 6.67
N LEU A 194 7.97 12.36 5.78
CA LEU A 194 9.32 12.81 6.11
C LEU A 194 9.46 14.32 5.96
N ASP A 195 8.87 14.89 4.90
CA ASP A 195 8.94 16.32 4.60
C ASP A 195 7.69 16.75 3.80
N ASP A 196 6.99 17.77 4.29
CA ASP A 196 5.78 18.39 3.70
C ASP A 196 6.06 19.79 3.12
N SER A 197 7.31 20.23 3.05
CA SER A 197 7.65 21.56 2.52
C SER A 197 7.39 21.73 1.01
N PHE A 198 7.18 20.64 0.29
CA PHE A 198 6.92 20.60 -1.15
C PHE A 198 5.48 20.16 -1.50
N SER A 199 4.59 20.08 -0.51
CA SER A 199 3.19 19.69 -0.73
C SER A 199 2.52 20.61 -1.74
N LEU A 200 1.98 20.02 -2.80
CA LEU A 200 1.02 20.70 -3.65
C LEU A 200 -0.31 20.74 -2.91
N VAL A 201 -0.65 21.92 -2.39
CA VAL A 201 -2.00 22.18 -1.89
C VAL A 201 -2.92 22.15 -3.10
N CYS A 202 -3.77 21.13 -3.21
CA CYS A 202 -4.88 21.18 -4.15
C CYS A 202 -5.84 22.27 -3.63
N ASP A 203 -5.79 23.46 -4.24
CA ASP A 203 -6.85 24.44 -4.08
C ASP A 203 -8.18 23.77 -4.50
N PHE A 204 -9.12 23.66 -3.56
CA PHE A 204 -10.46 23.09 -3.78
C PHE A 204 -11.45 24.14 -4.27
#